data_AF-A0A430H8J6-F1
#
_entry.id   AF-A0A430H8J6-F1
#
_cell.length_a   1.000
_cell.length_b   1.000
_cell.length_c   1.000
_cell.angle_alpha   90.00
_cell.angle_beta   90.00
_cell.angle_gamma   90.00
#
_symmetry.space_group_name_H-M   'P 1'
#
loop_
_entity.id
_entity.type
_entity.pdbx_description
1 polymer ?
#
loop_
_entity_poly.entity_id
_entity_poly.type
_entity_poly.pdbx_seq_one_letter_code
_entity_poly.pdbx_strand_id
1 'polypeptide(L)'
;MPVELAIDELARQACDDAAQLHEVLCAHACIEKLIAPERTSELEGLITTRSELSALLRLANAELQRCISAVDSTTSQLRDALIADESSKKAS
;
A
#
# COMPACT_ATOMS: atom_id res chain seq x y z
N MET A 1 14.69 -23.80 1.20
CA MET A 1 15.16 -22.54 0.58
C MET A 1 16.18 -21.93 1.54
N PRO A 2 17.35 -21.44 1.09
CA PRO A 2 18.29 -20.79 2.00
C PRO A 2 17.68 -19.48 2.53
N VAL A 3 17.88 -19.23 3.83
CA VAL A 3 17.22 -18.15 4.59
C VAL A 3 17.54 -16.77 4.02
N GLU A 4 18.73 -16.58 3.48
CA GLU A 4 19.19 -15.35 2.85
C GLU A 4 18.36 -14.96 1.61
N LEU A 5 17.98 -15.92 0.77
CA LEU A 5 17.08 -15.70 -0.37
C LEU A 5 15.64 -15.40 0.08
N ALA A 6 15.22 -15.88 1.27
CA ALA A 6 13.89 -15.56 1.80
C ALA A 6 13.83 -14.13 2.33
N ILE A 7 14.91 -13.66 2.97
CA ILE A 7 15.05 -12.28 3.47
C ILE A 7 15.01 -11.29 2.31
N ASP A 8 15.78 -11.54 1.24
CA ASP A 8 15.84 -10.66 0.07
C ASP A 8 14.49 -10.55 -0.65
N GLU A 9 13.80 -11.67 -0.81
CA GLU A 9 12.46 -11.70 -1.42
C GLU A 9 11.42 -10.94 -0.60
N LEU A 10 11.44 -11.09 0.73
CA LEU A 10 10.53 -10.37 1.62
C LEU A 10 10.86 -8.87 1.68
N ALA A 11 12.13 -8.48 1.64
CA ALA A 11 12.53 -7.09 1.57
C ALA A 11 12.04 -6.43 0.26
N ARG A 12 12.18 -7.12 -0.87
CA ARG A 12 11.66 -6.67 -2.16
C ARG A 12 10.14 -6.53 -2.14
N GLN A 13 9.43 -7.52 -1.60
CA GLN A 13 7.96 -7.46 -1.47
C GLN A 13 7.51 -6.29 -0.60
N ALA A 14 8.22 -5.96 0.48
CA ALA A 14 7.90 -4.81 1.32
C ALA A 14 8.08 -3.48 0.58
N CYS A 15 9.10 -3.37 -0.28
CA CYS A 15 9.29 -2.21 -1.15
C CYS A 15 8.14 -2.08 -2.17
N ASP A 16 7.71 -3.19 -2.78
CA ASP A 16 6.61 -3.20 -3.74
C ASP A 16 5.28 -2.81 -3.05
N ASP A 17 5.01 -3.36 -1.86
CA ASP A 17 3.82 -3.04 -1.07
C ASP A 17 3.79 -1.54 -0.66
N ALA A 18 4.95 -0.97 -0.31
CA ALA A 18 5.10 0.45 0.01
C ALA A 18 4.91 1.36 -1.22
N ALA A 19 5.38 0.96 -2.40
CA ALA A 19 5.12 1.68 -3.64
C ALA A 19 3.62 1.69 -3.96
N GLN A 20 2.93 0.56 -3.75
CA GLN A 20 1.48 0.45 -3.93
C GLN A 20 0.71 1.37 -2.97
N LEU A 21 1.16 1.53 -1.72
CA LEU A 21 0.60 2.51 -0.77
C LEU A 21 0.69 3.94 -1.30
N HIS A 22 1.82 4.31 -1.91
CA HIS A 22 2.00 5.64 -2.50
C HIS A 22 1.01 5.91 -3.64
N GLU A 23 0.75 4.93 -4.50
CA GLU A 23 -0.25 5.07 -5.57
C GLU A 23 -1.67 5.28 -5.03
N VAL A 24 -2.05 4.55 -3.97
CA VAL A 24 -3.35 4.71 -3.32
C VAL A 24 -3.49 6.07 -2.63
N LEU A 25 -2.41 6.58 -2.02
CA LEU A 25 -2.38 7.93 -1.46
C LEU A 25 -2.53 9.00 -2.56
N CYS A 26 -1.89 8.83 -3.70
CA CYS A 26 -2.07 9.71 -4.86
C CYS A 26 -3.53 9.70 -5.35
N ALA A 27 -4.17 8.53 -5.42
CA ALA A 27 -5.58 8.42 -5.79
C ALA A 27 -6.49 9.17 -4.80
N HIS A 28 -6.25 9.05 -3.50
CA HIS A 28 -6.98 9.82 -2.48
C HIS A 28 -6.82 11.34 -2.66
N ALA A 29 -5.59 11.82 -2.85
CA ALA A 29 -5.33 13.24 -3.08
C ALA A 29 -5.99 13.78 -4.37
N CYS A 30 -6.11 12.95 -5.41
CA CYS A 30 -6.87 13.27 -6.61
C CYS A 30 -8.37 13.39 -6.33
N ILE A 31 -8.95 12.47 -5.56
CA ILE A 31 -10.36 12.52 -5.14
C ILE A 31 -10.63 13.78 -4.31
N GLU A 32 -9.75 14.13 -3.37
CA GLU A 32 -9.87 15.38 -2.59
C GLU A 32 -9.91 16.62 -3.48
N LYS A 33 -9.08 16.69 -4.53
CA LYS A 33 -9.07 17.80 -5.50
C LYS A 33 -10.34 17.90 -6.33
N LEU A 34 -11.01 16.78 -6.62
CA LEU A 34 -12.29 16.74 -7.32
C LEU A 34 -13.45 17.22 -6.44
N ILE A 35 -13.34 17.04 -5.12
CA ILE A 35 -14.35 17.47 -4.15
C ILE A 35 -14.11 18.92 -3.69
N ALA A 36 -12.90 19.44 -3.83
CA ALA A 36 -12.52 20.77 -3.38
C ALA A 36 -13.38 21.87 -4.05
N PRO A 37 -14.03 22.76 -3.27
CA PRO A 37 -14.98 23.75 -3.79
C PRO A 37 -14.36 24.85 -4.67
N GLU A 38 -13.04 24.93 -4.77
CA GLU A 38 -12.31 26.04 -5.41
C GLU A 38 -12.00 25.82 -6.91
N ARG A 39 -12.28 24.65 -7.50
CA ARG A 39 -11.99 24.34 -8.92
C ARG A 39 -13.25 24.28 -9.78
N THR A 40 -13.96 25.40 -9.87
CA THR A 40 -15.22 25.47 -10.63
C THR A 40 -15.05 25.78 -12.11
N SER A 41 -13.88 26.22 -12.61
CA SER A 41 -13.70 26.57 -14.03
C SER A 41 -13.06 25.47 -14.92
N GLU A 42 -12.18 24.62 -14.40
CA GLU A 42 -11.53 23.54 -15.18
C GLU A 42 -12.33 22.22 -15.16
N LEU A 43 -13.28 22.10 -14.22
CA LEU A 43 -14.03 20.87 -13.94
C LEU A 43 -15.52 20.99 -14.32
N GLU A 44 -15.90 21.97 -15.14
CA GLU A 44 -17.30 22.22 -15.53
C GLU A 44 -17.95 21.03 -16.26
N GLY A 45 -17.16 20.09 -16.79
CA GLY A 45 -17.65 18.87 -17.43
C GLY A 45 -17.68 17.60 -16.55
N LEU A 46 -17.09 17.63 -15.35
CA LEU A 46 -17.00 16.45 -14.48
C LEU A 46 -18.08 16.50 -13.40
N ILE A 47 -19.33 16.22 -13.79
CA ILE A 47 -20.42 16.04 -12.82
C ILE A 47 -20.27 14.65 -12.21
N THR A 48 -19.44 14.51 -11.17
CA THR A 48 -19.39 13.29 -10.36
C THR A 48 -20.53 13.30 -9.35
N THR A 49 -21.33 12.23 -9.35
CA THR A 49 -22.39 12.03 -8.37
C THR A 49 -21.80 11.68 -7.00
N ARG A 50 -22.55 11.98 -5.93
CA ARG A 50 -22.21 11.54 -4.56
C ARG A 50 -22.03 10.02 -4.46
N SER A 51 -22.75 9.25 -5.27
CA SER A 51 -22.62 7.79 -5.35
C SER A 51 -21.31 7.35 -5.98
N GLU A 52 -20.85 7.99 -7.07
CA GLU A 52 -19.57 7.68 -7.72
C GLU A 52 -18.39 8.03 -6.80
N LEU A 53 -18.44 9.19 -6.14
CA LEU A 53 -17.44 9.56 -5.12
C LEU A 53 -17.42 8.55 -3.96
N SER A 54 -18.58 8.12 -3.49
CA SER A 54 -18.65 7.09 -2.43
C SER A 54 -18.11 5.73 -2.88
N ALA A 55 -18.32 5.34 -4.14
CA ALA A 55 -17.76 4.11 -4.71
C ALA A 55 -16.24 4.19 -4.84
N LEU A 56 -15.71 5.32 -5.32
CA LEU A 56 -14.27 5.56 -5.43
C LEU A 56 -13.59 5.53 -4.06
N LEU A 57 -14.16 6.20 -3.05
CA LEU A 57 -13.61 6.17 -1.69
C LEU A 57 -13.64 4.77 -1.10
N ARG A 58 -14.70 3.98 -1.31
CA ARG A 58 -14.76 2.59 -0.85
C ARG A 58 -13.67 1.73 -1.49
N LEU A 59 -13.46 1.87 -2.79
CA LEU A 59 -12.41 1.16 -3.52
C LEU A 59 -11.03 1.55 -3.00
N ALA A 60 -10.75 2.85 -2.90
CA ALA A 60 -9.46 3.35 -2.44
C ALA A 60 -9.16 2.90 -0.99
N ASN A 61 -10.17 2.93 -0.11
CA ASN A 61 -10.04 2.43 1.26
C ASN A 61 -9.78 0.92 1.32
N ALA A 62 -10.44 0.12 0.48
CA ALA A 62 -10.23 -1.32 0.42
C ALA A 62 -8.80 -1.64 -0.05
N GLU A 63 -8.31 -0.93 -1.07
CA GLU A 63 -6.93 -1.08 -1.55
C GLU A 63 -5.91 -0.62 -0.51
N LEU A 64 -6.15 0.50 0.18
CA LEU A 64 -5.27 0.96 1.26
C LEU A 64 -5.17 -0.09 2.36
N GLN A 65 -6.30 -0.66 2.79
CA GLN A 65 -6.35 -1.70 3.80
C GLN A 65 -5.59 -2.96 3.35
N ARG A 66 -5.74 -3.36 2.08
CA ARG A 66 -5.01 -4.49 1.50
C ARG A 66 -3.50 -4.25 1.53
N CYS A 67 -3.06 -3.06 1.13
CA CYS A 67 -1.65 -2.69 1.17
C CYS A 67 -1.08 -2.75 2.59
N ILE A 68 -1.77 -2.15 3.56
CA ILE A 68 -1.34 -2.15 4.96
C ILE A 68 -1.18 -3.58 5.46
N SER A 69 -2.17 -4.44 5.21
CA SER A 69 -2.11 -5.84 5.62
C SER A 69 -0.99 -6.62 4.93
N ALA A 70 -0.66 -6.31 3.68
CA ALA A 70 0.48 -6.90 2.98
C ALA A 70 1.80 -6.48 3.63
N VAL A 71 2.01 -5.17 3.85
CA VAL A 71 3.20 -4.64 4.55
C VAL A 71 3.37 -5.26 5.93
N ASP A 72 2.32 -5.34 6.73
CA ASP A 72 2.35 -5.93 8.07
C ASP A 72 2.76 -7.41 8.02
N SER A 73 2.19 -8.16 7.07
CA SER A 73 2.51 -9.57 6.88
C SER A 73 3.95 -9.77 6.44
N THR A 74 4.39 -9.04 5.41
CA THR A 74 5.74 -9.11 4.85
C THR A 74 6.79 -8.72 5.90
N THR A 75 6.53 -7.66 6.66
CA THR A 75 7.43 -7.20 7.74
C THR A 75 7.52 -8.23 8.87
N SER A 76 6.41 -8.86 9.25
CA SER A 76 6.44 -9.94 10.26
C SER A 76 7.24 -11.14 9.76
N GLN A 77 7.02 -11.57 8.52
CA GLN A 77 7.76 -12.67 7.92
C GLN A 77 9.25 -12.37 7.81
N LEU A 78 9.61 -11.13 7.45
CA LEU A 78 11.01 -10.69 7.36
C LEU A 78 11.69 -10.76 8.73
N ARG A 79 11.01 -10.27 9.77
CA ARG A 79 11.50 -10.36 11.16
C ARG A 79 11.72 -11.82 11.58
N ASP A 80 10.78 -12.71 11.28
CA ASP A 80 10.89 -14.12 11.65
C ASP A 80 12.04 -14.80 10.91
N ALA A 81 12.24 -14.48 9.62
CA ALA A 81 13.37 -14.97 8.82
C ALA A 81 14.72 -14.49 9.37
N LEU A 82 14.83 -13.21 9.80
CA LEU A 82 16.03 -12.66 10.42
C LEU A 82 16.36 -13.35 11.76
N ILE A 83 15.35 -13.63 12.59
CA ILE A 83 15.53 -14.37 13.85
C ILE A 83 16.04 -15.79 13.58
N ALA A 84 15.51 -16.45 12.54
CA ALA A 84 15.93 -17.78 12.13
C ALA A 84 17.38 -17.79 11.60
N ASP A 85 17.78 -16.80 10.81
CA ASP A 85 19.15 -16.63 10.33
C ASP A 85 20.15 -16.45 11.48
N GLU A 86 19.85 -15.56 12.43
CA GLU A 86 20.66 -15.32 13.63
C GLU A 86 20.80 -16.59 14.49
N SER A 87 19.73 -17.38 14.60
CA SER A 87 19.74 -18.63 15.34
C SER A 87 20.59 -19.72 14.65
N SER A 88 20.55 -19.78 13.31
CA SER A 88 21.38 -20.68 12.51
C SER A 88 22.87 -20.33 12.60
N LYS A 89 23.21 -19.03 12.66
CA LYS A 89 24.60 -18.56 12.82
C LYS A 89 25.18 -18.82 14.20
N LYS A 90 24.37 -18.83 15.26
CA LYS A 90 24.81 -19.13 16.64
C LYS A 90 24.97 -20.62 16.92
N ALA A 91 24.34 -21.48 16.13
CA ALA A 91 24.36 -22.94 16.28
C ALA A 91 25.44 -23.64 15.43
N SER A 92 26.18 -22.88 14.61
CA SER A 92 27.23 -23.37 13.71
C SER A 92 28.60 -22.85 14.11
#